data_AF-A0A924CZX5-F1
#
_entry.id   AF-A0A924CZX5-F1
#
_cell.length_a   1.000
_cell.length_b   1.000
_cell.length_c   1.000
_cell.angle_alpha   90.00
_cell.angle_beta   90.00
_cell.angle_gamma   90.00
#
_symmetry.space_group_name_H-M   'P 1'
#
loop_
_entity.id
_entity.type
_entity.pdbx_description
1 polymer ?
#
loop_
_entity_poly.entity_id
_entity_poly.type
_entity_poly.pdbx_seq_one_letter_code
_entity_poly.pdbx_strand_id
1 'polypeptide(L)' 'MNDAPSIIFGLAAAAAFALIATGIWLLRQPGGNRLKASLMMVAGAVILFNAWLNTLPLPPAP' A
#
# COMPACT_ATOMS: atom_id res chain seq x y z
N MET A 1 -0.42 25.31 8.42
CA MET A 1 -1.36 24.42 7.71
C MET A 1 -0.83 23.01 7.90
N ASN A 2 -1.66 22.06 8.35
CA ASN A 2 -1.19 20.75 8.82
C ASN A 2 -0.59 19.95 7.65
N ASP A 3 0.75 19.90 7.55
CA ASP A 3 1.51 19.10 6.56
C ASP A 3 1.61 17.61 6.94
N ALA A 4 1.26 17.26 8.19
CA ALA A 4 1.34 15.88 8.67
C ALA A 4 0.48 14.87 7.86
N PRO A 5 -0.77 15.18 7.44
CA PRO A 5 -1.60 14.24 6.68
C PRO A 5 -1.02 13.95 5.29
N SER A 6 -0.46 14.94 4.61
CA SER A 6 0.08 14.79 3.25
C SER A 6 1.37 13.96 3.24
N ILE A 7 2.23 14.14 4.25
CA ILE A 7 3.45 13.33 4.42
C ILE A 7 3.08 11.85 4.68
N ILE A 8 2.10 11.60 5.55
CA ILE A 8 1.65 10.22 5.86
C ILE A 8 1.06 9.54 4.62
N PHE A 9 0.25 10.26 3.84
CA PHE A 9 -0.29 9.75 2.57
C PHE A 9 0.79 9.42 1.55
N GLY A 10 1.79 10.30 1.38
CA GLY A 10 2.92 10.05 0.49
C GLY A 10 3.75 8.85 0.93
N LEU A 11 3.99 8.70 2.23
CA LEU A 11 4.72 7.57 2.80
C LEU A 11 3.96 6.25 2.61
N ALA A 12 2.65 6.26 2.83
CA ALA A 12 1.79 5.09 2.64
C ALA A 12 1.77 4.63 1.18
N ALA A 13 1.67 5.57 0.23
CA ALA A 13 1.75 5.27 -1.19
C ALA A 13 3.12 4.67 -1.56
N ALA A 14 4.22 5.27 -1.11
CA ALA A 14 5.57 4.77 -1.35
C ALA A 14 5.77 3.35 -0.79
N ALA A 15 5.27 3.09 0.43
CA ALA A 15 5.33 1.77 1.04
C ALA A 15 4.53 0.72 0.26
N ALA A 16 3.32 1.06 -0.22
CA ALA A 16 2.50 0.19 -1.05
C ALA A 16 3.22 -0.18 -2.35
N PHE A 17 3.82 0.80 -3.04
CA PHE A 17 4.60 0.57 -4.26
C PHE A 17 5.83 -0.31 -3.99
N ALA A 18 6.56 -0.07 -2.90
CA ALA A 18 7.72 -0.86 -2.53
C ALA A 18 7.35 -2.33 -2.27
N LEU A 19 6.24 -2.58 -1.57
CA LEU A 19 5.73 -3.93 -1.30
C LEU A 19 5.34 -4.67 -2.59
N ILE A 20 4.61 -4.00 -3.47
CA ILE A 20 4.19 -4.60 -4.75
C ILE A 20 5.40 -4.88 -5.64
N ALA A 21 6.29 -3.90 -5.83
CA ALA A 21 7.48 -4.05 -6.66
C ALA A 21 8.40 -5.15 -6.14
N THR A 22 8.62 -5.21 -4.83
CA THR A 22 9.43 -6.25 -4.19
C THR A 22 8.75 -7.61 -4.28
N GLY A 23 7.43 -7.69 -4.11
CA GLY A 23 6.65 -8.91 -4.34
C GLY A 23 6.80 -9.44 -5.78
N ILE A 24 6.72 -8.55 -6.79
CA ILE A 24 6.87 -8.90 -8.20
C ILE A 24 8.29 -9.42 -8.46
N TRP A 25 9.29 -8.74 -7.90
CA TRP A 25 10.67 -9.18 -8.00
C TRP A 25 10.90 -10.55 -7.35
N LEU A 26 10.29 -10.82 -6.20
CA LEU A 26 10.39 -12.10 -5.50
C LEU A 26 9.78 -13.26 -6.29
N LEU A 27 8.72 -13.01 -7.09
CA LEU A 27 8.16 -14.01 -8.01
C LEU A 27 9.12 -14.37 -9.15
N ARG A 28 10.02 -13.45 -9.54
CA ARG A 28 11.02 -13.66 -10.59
C ARG A 28 12.26 -14.40 -10.11
N GLN A 29 12.44 -14.57 -8.80
CA GLN A 29 13.60 -15.28 -8.26
C GLN A 29 13.42 -16.81 -8.32
N PRO A 30 14.39 -17.56 -8.87
CA PRO A 30 14.38 -19.02 -8.78
C PRO A 30 14.55 -19.45 -7.31
N GLY A 31 13.58 -20.20 -6.78
CA GLY A 31 13.52 -20.57 -5.36
C GLY A 31 12.83 -19.54 -4.45
N GLY A 32 12.29 -18.45 -4.99
CA GLY A 32 11.55 -17.44 -4.24
C GLY A 32 10.27 -17.99 -3.61
N ASN A 33 10.00 -17.62 -2.35
CA ASN A 33 8.78 -18.02 -1.64
C ASN A 33 7.55 -17.30 -2.25
N ARG A 34 6.85 -17.98 -3.16
CA ARG A 34 5.68 -17.47 -3.88
C ARG A 34 4.55 -17.02 -2.94
N LEU A 35 4.41 -17.67 -1.79
CA LEU A 35 3.40 -17.31 -0.79
C LEU A 35 3.75 -15.99 -0.10
N LYS A 36 5.03 -15.78 0.24
CA LYS A 36 5.50 -14.47 0.72
C LYS A 36 5.28 -13.37 -0.33
N ALA A 37 5.61 -13.64 -1.59
CA ALA A 37 5.46 -12.67 -2.67
C ALA A 37 4.00 -12.23 -2.87
N SER A 38 3.07 -13.20 -2.87
CA SER A 38 1.64 -12.92 -2.99
C SER A 38 1.11 -12.15 -1.77
N LEU A 39 1.51 -12.50 -0.55
CA LEU A 39 1.17 -11.74 0.66
C LEU A 39 1.68 -10.29 0.59
N MET A 40 2.89 -10.05 0.08
CA MET A 40 3.43 -8.69 -0.09
C MET A 40 2.61 -7.87 -1.09
N MET A 41 2.20 -8.47 -2.21
CA MET A 41 1.33 -7.79 -3.18
C MET A 41 -0.04 -7.47 -2.60
N VAL A 42 -0.65 -8.42 -1.89
CA VAL A 42 -1.96 -8.23 -1.23
C VAL A 42 -1.86 -7.11 -0.18
N ALA A 43 -0.81 -7.10 0.63
CA ALA A 43 -0.59 -6.04 1.61
C ALA A 43 -0.47 -4.65 0.95
N GLY A 44 0.29 -4.54 -0.15
CA GLY A 44 0.39 -3.29 -0.91
C GLY A 44 -0.96 -2.86 -1.51
N ALA A 45 -1.75 -3.79 -2.05
CA ALA A 45 -3.08 -3.51 -2.57
C ALA A 45 -4.04 -3.02 -1.48
N VAL A 46 -4.00 -3.62 -0.29
CA VAL A 46 -4.81 -3.22 0.87
C VAL A 46 -4.44 -1.81 1.34
N ILE A 47 -3.15 -1.47 1.39
CA ILE A 47 -2.71 -0.11 1.74
C ILE A 47 -3.22 0.92 0.73
N LEU A 48 -3.12 0.62 -0.57
CA LEU A 48 -3.60 1.51 -1.62
C LEU A 48 -5.13 1.71 -1.54
N PHE A 49 -5.86 0.62 -1.30
CA PHE A 49 -7.31 0.64 -1.12
C PHE A 49 -7.72 1.44 0.13
N ASN A 50 -6.99 1.27 1.24
CA ASN A 50 -7.23 2.03 2.46
C ASN A 50 -6.94 3.53 2.26
N ALA A 51 -5.85 3.87 1.57
CA ALA A 51 -5.53 5.24 1.22
C ALA A 51 -6.64 5.85 0.35
N TRP A 52 -7.18 5.10 -0.63
CA TRP A 52 -8.30 5.53 -1.45
C TRP A 52 -9.59 5.74 -0.63
N LEU A 53 -9.92 4.86 0.31
CA LEU A 53 -11.07 5.08 1.21
C LEU A 53 -10.94 6.37 2.03
N ASN A 54 -9.72 6.71 2.45
CA ASN A 54 -9.47 7.96 3.18
C ASN A 54 -9.57 9.22 2.30
N THR A 55 -9.67 9.11 0.98
CA THR A 55 -9.95 10.27 0.12
C THR A 55 -11.45 10.56 -0.02
N LEU A 56 -12.31 9.63 0.40
CA LEU A 56 -13.76 9.82 0.36
C LEU A 56 -14.20 10.83 1.44
N PRO A 57 -15.20 11.68 1.14
CA PRO A 57 -15.73 12.61 2.12
C PRO A 57 -16.34 11.84 3.30
N LEU A 58 -16.02 12.29 4.51
CA LEU A 58 -16.65 11.75 5.71
C LEU A 58 -18.16 12.06 5.67
N PRO A 59 -19.03 11.12 6.07
CA PRO A 59 -20.44 11.41 6.21
C PRO A 59 -20.63 12.57 7.20
N PRO A 60 -21.63 13.44 6.98
CA PRO A 60 -21.92 14.51 7.92
C PRO A 60 -22.20 13.91 9.29
N ALA A 61 -21.43 14.33 10.28
CA ALA A 61 -21.67 13.97 11.67
C ALA A 61 -23.08 14.47 12.10
N PRO A 62 -23.79 13.71 12.96
CA PRO A 62 -25.13 14.11 13.43
C PRO A 62 -25.14 15.42 14.21
#